data_AF-A0A956CZJ3-F1
#
_entry.id   AF-A0A956CZJ3-F1
#
_cell.length_a   1.000
_cell.length_b   1.000
_cell.length_c   1.000
_cell.angle_alpha   90.00
_cell.angle_beta   90.00
_cell.angle_gamma   90.00
#
_symmetry.space_group_name_H-M   'P 1'
#
loop_
_entity.id
_entity.type
_entity.pdbx_description
1 polymer ?
#
loop_
_entity_poly.entity_id
_entity_poly.type
_entity_poly.pdbx_seq_one_letter_code
_entity_poly.pdbx_strand_id
1 'polypeptide(L)'
;MRLAWLTDIHLDFLADEDIAAFAARVASHAPDGVLVTGDISVAPELGIDLAKLVASWRVPCWFVAGNHDYYGAAIEPVRAAMRELTRLEPRLRWLPHAGVVPLSETTALVGVDGWADGRLGDPEGTPVVLNDHLRIRDLLQPSRAKLLEVVRRLGDEEARTLRGLLGEALAPREHVIVATHVPPFREASTYLGAISGDDWLPWMTCHAVGEMLREMALAHPTRRITVLAGHTHDACRVSILPNLEVRTGAVEYGAPTVQDVLVV
;
A
#
# COMPACT_ATOMS: atom_id res chain seq x y z
N MET A 1 -7.39 17.63 10.16
CA MET A 1 -7.90 17.03 8.91
C MET A 1 -8.43 15.63 9.22
N ARG A 2 -9.48 15.16 8.53
CA ARG A 2 -10.03 13.80 8.56
C ARG A 2 -9.58 13.02 7.33
N LEU A 3 -8.74 12.01 7.50
CA LEU A 3 -8.23 11.17 6.42
C LEU A 3 -8.93 9.80 6.46
N ALA A 4 -9.81 9.53 5.51
CA ALA A 4 -10.40 8.19 5.36
C ALA A 4 -9.37 7.24 4.75
N TRP A 5 -9.15 6.09 5.38
CA TRP A 5 -8.21 5.08 4.91
C TRP A 5 -8.94 3.86 4.36
N LEU A 6 -8.59 3.47 3.14
CA LEU A 6 -9.08 2.32 2.40
C LEU A 6 -7.88 1.42 2.03
N THR A 7 -8.13 0.12 1.87
CA THR A 7 -7.15 -0.86 1.36
C THR A 7 -7.89 -2.03 0.76
N ASP A 8 -7.27 -2.70 -0.23
CA ASP A 8 -7.75 -3.96 -0.81
C ASP A 8 -9.21 -3.87 -1.27
N ILE A 9 -9.58 -2.74 -1.87
CA ILE A 9 -10.98 -2.45 -2.22
C ILE A 9 -11.48 -3.22 -3.45
N HIS A 10 -10.56 -3.80 -4.24
CA HIS A 10 -10.78 -4.67 -5.40
C HIS A 10 -12.07 -4.36 -6.19
N LEU A 11 -12.10 -3.18 -6.79
CA LEU A 11 -13.25 -2.66 -7.52
C LEU A 11 -13.57 -3.50 -8.78
N ASP A 12 -12.63 -4.30 -9.26
CA ASP A 12 -12.81 -5.25 -10.36
C ASP A 12 -13.83 -6.36 -10.05
N PHE A 13 -14.18 -6.57 -8.77
CA PHE A 13 -15.27 -7.47 -8.37
C PHE A 13 -16.64 -6.79 -8.25
N LEU A 14 -16.71 -5.48 -8.46
CA LEU A 14 -17.93 -4.70 -8.24
C LEU A 14 -18.57 -4.25 -9.55
N ALA A 15 -19.90 -4.18 -9.55
CA ALA A 15 -20.63 -3.45 -10.58
C ALA A 15 -20.51 -1.94 -10.34
N ASP A 16 -20.75 -1.13 -11.38
CA ASP A 16 -20.65 0.33 -11.30
C ASP A 16 -21.56 0.93 -10.22
N GLU A 17 -22.74 0.34 -10.00
CA GLU A 17 -23.65 0.77 -8.94
C GLU A 17 -23.07 0.51 -7.54
N ASP A 18 -22.35 -0.59 -7.35
CA ASP A 18 -21.71 -0.96 -6.07
C ASP A 18 -20.49 -0.07 -5.79
N ILE A 19 -19.71 0.28 -6.82
CA ILE A 19 -18.62 1.26 -6.72
C ILE A 19 -19.18 2.62 -6.30
N ALA A 20 -20.27 3.08 -6.95
CA ALA A 20 -20.93 4.34 -6.60
C ALA A 20 -21.49 4.32 -5.17
N ALA A 21 -22.12 3.23 -4.77
CA ALA A 21 -22.64 3.05 -3.42
C ALA A 21 -21.51 3.07 -2.37
N PHE A 22 -20.39 2.38 -2.64
CA PHE A 22 -19.22 2.42 -1.77
C PHE A 22 -18.65 3.84 -1.67
N ALA A 23 -18.48 4.53 -2.79
CA ALA A 23 -17.93 5.86 -2.79
C ALA A 23 -18.83 6.87 -2.04
N ALA A 24 -20.16 6.71 -2.11
CA ALA A 24 -21.10 7.47 -1.28
C ALA A 24 -20.95 7.17 0.21
N ARG A 25 -20.71 5.90 0.62
CA ARG A 25 -20.38 5.55 2.02
C ARG A 25 -19.08 6.21 2.47
N VAL A 26 -18.04 6.24 1.63
CA VAL A 26 -16.79 6.97 1.97
C VAL A 26 -17.10 8.46 2.19
N ALA A 27 -17.86 9.07 1.28
CA ALA A 27 -18.23 10.48 1.36
C ALA A 27 -19.09 10.80 2.61
N SER A 28 -19.94 9.88 3.08
CA SER A 28 -20.76 10.11 4.28
C SER A 28 -19.96 10.23 5.58
N HIS A 29 -18.69 9.81 5.59
CA HIS A 29 -17.76 10.03 6.71
C HIS A 29 -17.23 11.47 6.76
N ALA A 30 -17.59 12.30 5.77
CA ALA A 30 -17.09 13.67 5.55
C ALA A 30 -15.56 13.76 5.68
N PRO A 31 -14.79 12.99 4.90
CA PRO A 31 -13.34 13.09 4.90
C PRO A 31 -12.88 14.41 4.25
N ASP A 32 -11.79 14.96 4.75
CA ASP A 32 -11.04 16.04 4.10
C ASP A 32 -10.08 15.49 3.02
N GLY A 33 -9.83 14.18 3.03
CA GLY A 33 -9.07 13.45 2.02
C GLY A 33 -9.17 11.94 2.20
N VAL A 34 -8.81 11.20 1.16
CA VAL A 34 -8.86 9.73 1.11
C VAL A 34 -7.46 9.18 0.86
N LEU A 35 -7.09 8.11 1.54
CA LEU A 35 -5.88 7.33 1.31
C LEU A 35 -6.25 5.90 0.94
N VAL A 36 -5.68 5.38 -0.16
CA VAL A 36 -5.85 3.97 -0.58
C VAL A 36 -4.51 3.25 -0.58
N THR A 37 -4.38 2.16 0.16
CA THR A 37 -3.13 1.41 0.32
C THR A 37 -3.03 0.16 -0.57
N GLY A 38 -3.39 0.31 -1.84
CA GLY A 38 -3.24 -0.74 -2.86
C GLY A 38 -4.45 -1.66 -3.02
N ASP A 39 -4.30 -2.58 -3.97
CA ASP A 39 -5.30 -3.54 -4.44
C ASP A 39 -6.65 -2.88 -4.71
N ILE A 40 -6.59 -1.92 -5.63
CA ILE A 40 -7.69 -1.05 -6.02
C ILE A 40 -8.53 -1.72 -7.10
N SER A 41 -7.89 -2.28 -8.13
CA SER A 41 -8.51 -2.96 -9.28
C SER A 41 -7.42 -3.75 -10.02
N VAL A 42 -7.59 -4.02 -11.31
CA VAL A 42 -6.59 -4.63 -12.20
C VAL A 42 -6.05 -3.60 -13.20
N ALA A 43 -4.86 -3.84 -13.77
CA ALA A 43 -4.18 -2.86 -14.60
C ALA A 43 -5.02 -2.26 -15.77
N PRO A 44 -5.85 -3.04 -16.50
CA PRO A 44 -6.69 -2.48 -17.56
C PRO A 44 -7.81 -1.56 -17.08
N GLU A 45 -8.27 -1.71 -15.83
CA GLU A 45 -9.48 -1.05 -15.29
C GLU A 45 -9.14 0.02 -14.24
N LEU A 46 -7.95 -0.06 -13.63
CA LEU A 46 -7.47 0.79 -12.55
C LEU A 46 -7.78 2.28 -12.72
N GLY A 47 -7.44 2.86 -13.88
CA GLY A 47 -7.67 4.29 -14.13
C GLY A 47 -9.15 4.66 -14.21
N ILE A 48 -9.97 3.78 -14.77
CA ILE A 48 -11.42 3.99 -14.91
C ILE A 48 -12.09 3.86 -13.54
N ASP A 49 -11.71 2.87 -12.74
CA ASP A 49 -12.31 2.65 -11.42
C ASP A 49 -11.92 3.73 -10.40
N LEU A 50 -10.66 4.18 -10.44
CA LEU A 50 -10.24 5.36 -9.68
C LEU A 50 -11.04 6.61 -10.07
N ALA A 51 -11.33 6.80 -11.36
CA ALA A 51 -12.16 7.91 -11.82
C ALA A 51 -13.62 7.80 -11.31
N LYS A 52 -14.20 6.59 -11.28
CA LYS A 52 -15.54 6.34 -10.70
C LYS A 52 -15.57 6.69 -9.21
N LEU A 53 -14.56 6.31 -8.43
CA LEU A 53 -14.47 6.65 -7.01
C LEU A 53 -14.48 8.16 -6.78
N VAL A 54 -13.58 8.89 -7.45
CA VAL A 54 -13.45 10.34 -7.25
C VAL A 54 -14.56 11.16 -7.91
N ALA A 55 -15.47 10.53 -8.67
CA ALA A 55 -16.69 11.20 -9.12
C ALA A 55 -17.66 11.46 -7.95
N SER A 56 -17.63 10.63 -6.91
CA SER A 56 -18.57 10.67 -5.78
C SER A 56 -18.11 11.54 -4.60
N TRP A 57 -16.84 11.97 -4.57
CA TRP A 57 -16.33 12.91 -3.57
C TRP A 57 -15.43 13.98 -4.19
N ARG A 58 -15.26 15.11 -3.49
CA ARG A 58 -14.50 16.27 -4.00
C ARG A 58 -13.14 16.49 -3.34
N VAL A 59 -12.76 15.60 -2.43
CA VAL A 59 -11.52 15.70 -1.68
C VAL A 59 -10.35 15.01 -2.41
N PRO A 60 -9.09 15.36 -2.10
CA PRO A 60 -7.93 14.65 -2.63
C PRO A 60 -7.96 13.16 -2.26
N CYS A 61 -7.47 12.33 -3.17
CA CYS A 61 -7.30 10.90 -3.01
C CYS A 61 -5.84 10.55 -3.28
N TRP A 62 -5.11 10.21 -2.23
CA TRP A 62 -3.75 9.70 -2.32
C TRP A 62 -3.78 8.18 -2.37
N PHE A 63 -2.93 7.58 -3.20
CA PHE A 63 -2.92 6.14 -3.30
C PHE A 63 -1.53 5.59 -3.61
N VAL A 64 -1.33 4.35 -3.21
CA VAL A 64 -0.25 3.47 -3.67
C VAL A 64 -0.91 2.29 -4.40
N ALA A 65 -0.21 1.66 -5.34
CA ALA A 65 -0.70 0.46 -6.01
C ALA A 65 -0.29 -0.79 -5.22
N GLY A 66 -1.18 -1.78 -5.17
CA GLY A 66 -0.88 -3.13 -4.70
C GLY A 66 -0.54 -4.06 -5.87
N ASN A 67 -0.27 -5.33 -5.59
CA ASN A 67 0.09 -6.30 -6.63
C ASN A 67 -1.07 -6.55 -7.61
N HIS A 68 -2.32 -6.57 -7.14
CA HIS A 68 -3.50 -6.83 -7.99
C HIS A 68 -3.68 -5.72 -9.04
N ASP A 69 -3.30 -4.48 -8.72
CA ASP A 69 -3.31 -3.33 -9.63
C ASP A 69 -2.39 -3.50 -10.85
N TYR A 70 -1.43 -4.43 -10.78
CA TYR A 70 -0.51 -4.78 -11.87
C TYR A 70 -0.97 -5.98 -12.71
N TYR A 71 -2.08 -6.64 -12.36
CA TYR A 71 -2.54 -7.85 -13.05
C TYR A 71 -2.87 -7.56 -14.51
N GLY A 72 -2.26 -8.33 -15.42
CA GLY A 72 -2.43 -8.20 -16.87
C GLY A 72 -1.42 -7.26 -17.53
N ALA A 73 -0.51 -6.64 -16.77
CA ALA A 73 0.46 -5.68 -17.29
C ALA A 73 1.88 -5.93 -16.80
N ALA A 74 2.81 -5.13 -17.33
CA ALA A 74 4.15 -4.98 -16.78
C ALA A 74 4.15 -3.79 -15.80
N ILE A 75 5.10 -3.78 -14.85
CA ILE A 75 5.17 -2.79 -13.77
C ILE A 75 5.32 -1.37 -14.31
N GLU A 76 6.32 -1.13 -15.16
CA GLU A 76 6.62 0.25 -15.62
C GLU A 76 5.48 0.90 -16.41
N PRO A 77 4.79 0.22 -17.36
CA PRO A 77 3.60 0.77 -18.00
C PRO A 77 2.49 1.21 -17.03
N VAL A 78 2.24 0.44 -15.97
CA VAL A 78 1.23 0.81 -14.96
C VAL A 78 1.70 2.03 -14.16
N ARG A 79 2.97 2.07 -13.73
CA ARG A 79 3.56 3.25 -13.09
C ARG A 79 3.48 4.50 -13.97
N ALA A 80 3.72 4.36 -15.28
CA ALA A 80 3.56 5.44 -16.25
C ALA A 80 2.10 5.92 -16.34
N ALA A 81 1.14 4.98 -16.38
CA ALA A 81 -0.29 5.31 -16.39
C ALA A 81 -0.72 6.03 -15.10
N MET A 82 -0.21 5.66 -13.93
CA MET A 82 -0.52 6.35 -12.66
C MET A 82 0.04 7.77 -12.58
N ARG A 83 1.24 8.01 -13.13
CA ARG A 83 1.79 9.36 -13.29
C ARG A 83 0.91 10.21 -14.20
N GLU A 84 0.49 9.64 -15.33
CA GLU A 84 -0.38 10.33 -16.28
C GLU A 84 -1.78 10.60 -15.69
N LEU A 85 -2.34 9.64 -14.94
CA LEU A 85 -3.61 9.81 -14.23
C LEU A 85 -3.55 10.98 -13.24
N THR A 86 -2.45 11.10 -12.50
CA THR A 86 -2.23 12.22 -11.57
C THR A 86 -2.21 13.57 -12.29
N ARG A 87 -1.73 13.60 -13.55
CA ARG A 87 -1.74 14.81 -14.40
C ARG A 87 -3.14 15.15 -14.91
N LEU A 88 -3.93 14.14 -15.28
CA LEU A 88 -5.27 14.30 -15.85
C LEU A 88 -6.33 14.62 -14.79
N GLU A 89 -6.21 14.05 -13.60
CA GLU A 89 -7.11 14.28 -12.47
C GLU A 89 -6.29 14.65 -11.22
N PRO A 90 -6.06 15.94 -10.94
CA PRO A 90 -5.19 16.41 -9.86
C PRO A 90 -5.63 16.02 -8.44
N ARG A 91 -6.86 15.53 -8.28
CA ARG A 91 -7.33 14.95 -7.00
C ARG A 91 -6.77 13.54 -6.79
N LEU A 92 -6.53 12.77 -7.85
CA LEU A 92 -5.88 11.47 -7.78
C LEU A 92 -4.37 11.66 -7.75
N ARG A 93 -3.72 11.21 -6.68
CA ARG A 93 -2.27 11.42 -6.48
C ARG A 93 -1.59 10.12 -6.10
N TRP A 94 -0.87 9.56 -7.06
CA TRP A 94 -0.04 8.38 -6.81
C TRP A 94 1.17 8.80 -5.95
N LEU A 95 1.25 8.28 -4.73
CA LEU A 95 2.17 8.74 -3.68
C LEU A 95 3.66 8.67 -4.04
N PRO A 96 4.17 7.60 -4.71
CA PRO A 96 5.55 7.54 -5.14
C PRO A 96 5.95 8.73 -6.04
N HIS A 97 5.00 9.26 -6.81
CA HIS A 97 5.21 10.43 -7.65
C HIS A 97 4.89 11.76 -6.95
N ALA A 98 3.92 11.77 -6.04
CA ALA A 98 3.48 12.98 -5.35
C ALA A 98 4.51 13.52 -4.33
N GLY A 99 5.42 12.66 -3.85
CA GLY A 99 6.42 13.03 -2.87
C GLY A 99 5.85 13.22 -1.46
N VAL A 100 6.43 14.13 -0.68
CA VAL A 100 5.96 14.44 0.68
C VAL A 100 4.68 15.27 0.63
N VAL A 101 3.58 14.72 1.13
CA VAL A 101 2.28 15.39 1.20
C VAL A 101 2.06 15.96 2.60
N PRO A 102 2.00 17.29 2.77
CA PRO A 102 1.63 17.88 4.05
C PRO A 102 0.14 17.66 4.34
N LEU A 103 -0.19 17.02 5.46
CA LEU A 103 -1.58 16.82 5.91
C LEU A 103 -2.02 17.87 6.94
N SER A 104 -1.09 18.31 7.78
CA SER A 104 -1.27 19.41 8.74
C SER A 104 0.06 20.14 8.96
N GLU A 105 0.18 20.98 9.99
CA GLU A 105 1.47 21.60 10.35
C GLU A 105 2.47 20.56 10.87
N THR A 106 1.99 19.54 11.60
CA THR A 106 2.82 18.55 12.29
C THR A 106 2.82 17.18 11.62
N THR A 107 1.87 16.91 10.71
CA THR A 107 1.72 15.60 10.06
C THR A 107 2.00 15.66 8.55
N ALA A 108 2.72 14.67 8.02
CA ALA A 108 2.82 14.45 6.57
C ALA A 108 2.50 13.00 6.19
N LEU A 109 2.24 12.79 4.91
CA LEU A 109 1.99 11.51 4.26
C LEU A 109 3.06 11.28 3.19
N VAL A 110 3.62 10.07 3.19
CA VAL A 110 4.51 9.54 2.15
C VAL A 110 4.08 8.13 1.80
N GLY A 111 4.48 7.62 0.65
CA GLY A 111 4.18 6.24 0.32
C GLY A 111 4.94 5.67 -0.87
N VAL A 112 4.99 4.36 -0.89
CA VAL A 112 5.55 3.49 -1.94
C VAL A 112 4.54 2.40 -2.26
N ASP A 113 4.58 1.81 -3.46
CA ASP A 113 3.64 0.73 -3.81
C ASP A 113 3.76 -0.45 -2.84
N GLY A 114 4.99 -0.95 -2.67
CA GLY A 114 5.28 -2.04 -1.74
C GLY A 114 5.13 -3.42 -2.41
N TRP A 115 6.18 -4.23 -2.27
CA TRP A 115 6.27 -5.57 -2.85
C TRP A 115 6.74 -6.56 -1.80
N ALA A 116 6.14 -7.75 -1.77
CA ALA A 116 6.74 -8.83 -1.01
C ALA A 116 8.10 -9.21 -1.61
N ASP A 117 9.08 -9.52 -0.77
CA ASP A 117 10.49 -9.52 -1.20
C ASP A 117 11.24 -10.84 -0.96
N GLY A 118 10.55 -11.87 -0.46
CA GLY A 118 11.13 -13.21 -0.28
C GLY A 118 12.38 -13.25 0.61
N ARG A 119 12.53 -12.29 1.54
CA ARG A 119 13.65 -12.27 2.50
C ARG A 119 13.32 -12.98 3.82
N LEU A 120 12.06 -13.15 4.15
CA LEU A 120 11.60 -13.90 5.33
C LEU A 120 10.87 -15.19 4.94
N GLY A 121 10.82 -16.15 5.86
CA GLY A 121 10.22 -17.47 5.65
C GLY A 121 11.13 -18.40 4.86
N ASP A 122 10.52 -19.34 4.11
CA ASP A 122 11.19 -20.28 3.22
C ASP A 122 10.85 -19.97 1.74
N PRO A 123 11.50 -18.95 1.14
CA PRO A 123 11.23 -18.51 -0.23
C PRO A 123 11.56 -19.56 -1.30
N GLU A 124 12.49 -20.48 -1.00
CA GLU A 124 12.92 -21.51 -1.96
C GLU A 124 12.05 -22.76 -1.88
N GLY A 125 11.66 -23.18 -0.67
CA GLY A 125 10.86 -24.38 -0.42
C GLY A 125 9.35 -24.16 -0.36
N THR A 126 8.86 -22.92 -0.35
CA THR A 126 7.42 -22.64 -0.30
C THR A 126 6.65 -23.25 -1.48
N PRO A 127 5.56 -24.00 -1.21
CA PRO A 127 4.64 -24.49 -2.24
C PRO A 127 3.72 -23.37 -2.77
N VAL A 128 3.71 -22.20 -2.13
CA VAL A 128 2.82 -21.10 -2.47
C VAL A 128 3.24 -20.45 -3.79
N VAL A 129 2.28 -20.33 -4.69
CA VAL A 129 2.40 -19.58 -5.94
C VAL A 129 1.24 -18.59 -5.97
N LEU A 130 1.55 -17.30 -5.86
CA LEU A 130 0.56 -16.24 -5.99
C LEU A 130 0.23 -15.98 -7.46
N ASN A 131 -0.98 -15.46 -7.69
CA ASN A 131 -1.39 -14.95 -9.00
C ASN A 131 -0.44 -13.88 -9.53
N ASP A 132 0.22 -13.13 -8.64
CA ASP A 132 1.27 -12.15 -8.95
C ASP A 132 2.33 -12.73 -9.90
N HIS A 133 2.81 -13.94 -9.60
CA HIS A 133 3.86 -14.63 -10.34
C HIS A 133 3.41 -15.12 -11.74
N LEU A 134 2.11 -15.06 -12.00
CA LEU A 134 1.49 -15.55 -13.24
C LEU A 134 0.89 -14.41 -14.07
N ARG A 135 0.41 -13.35 -13.40
CA ARG A 135 -0.38 -12.28 -14.01
C ARG A 135 0.37 -10.96 -14.16
N ILE A 136 1.51 -10.80 -13.47
CA ILE A 136 2.38 -9.62 -13.60
C ILE A 136 3.56 -10.01 -14.48
N ARG A 137 3.73 -9.33 -15.61
CA ARG A 137 4.68 -9.73 -16.65
C ARG A 137 6.13 -9.79 -16.14
N ASP A 138 6.49 -8.86 -15.26
CA ASP A 138 7.82 -8.79 -14.66
C ASP A 138 8.08 -9.89 -13.62
N LEU A 139 7.04 -10.48 -13.05
CA LEU A 139 7.15 -11.56 -12.06
C LEU A 139 6.99 -12.96 -12.67
N LEU A 140 6.57 -13.04 -13.93
CA LEU A 140 6.57 -14.29 -14.69
C LEU A 140 8.01 -14.68 -15.04
N GLN A 141 8.64 -15.42 -14.13
CA GLN A 141 10.05 -15.81 -14.23
C GLN A 141 10.20 -17.33 -14.47
N PRO A 142 11.27 -17.75 -15.17
CA PRO A 142 11.46 -19.16 -15.53
C PRO A 142 11.85 -20.06 -14.34
N SER A 143 12.20 -19.48 -13.20
CA SER A 143 12.56 -20.22 -11.99
C SER A 143 12.31 -19.41 -10.72
N ARG A 144 12.18 -20.11 -9.58
CA ARG A 144 12.06 -19.48 -8.25
C ARG A 144 13.24 -18.56 -7.95
N ALA A 145 14.47 -19.00 -8.23
CA ALA A 145 15.66 -18.17 -8.02
C ALA A 145 15.61 -16.84 -8.80
N LYS A 146 15.10 -16.85 -10.05
CA LYS A 146 14.94 -15.61 -10.84
C LYS A 146 13.79 -14.74 -10.35
N LEU A 147 12.68 -15.34 -9.92
CA LEU A 147 11.62 -14.60 -9.23
C LEU A 147 12.17 -13.90 -7.98
N LEU A 148 12.95 -14.60 -7.16
CA LEU A 148 13.56 -14.05 -5.96
C LEU A 148 14.53 -12.90 -6.24
N GLU A 149 15.35 -12.98 -7.29
CA GLU A 149 16.16 -11.83 -7.74
C GLU A 149 15.30 -10.61 -8.05
N VAL A 150 14.20 -10.79 -8.79
CA VAL A 150 13.32 -9.68 -9.19
C VAL A 150 12.61 -9.05 -8.00
N VAL A 151 11.94 -9.85 -7.15
CA VAL A 151 11.18 -9.31 -6.01
C VAL A 151 12.09 -8.67 -4.95
N ARG A 152 13.30 -9.21 -4.75
CA ARG A 152 14.28 -8.61 -3.84
C ARG A 152 14.73 -7.24 -4.33
N ARG A 153 14.98 -7.12 -5.64
CA ARG A 153 15.32 -5.84 -6.28
C ARG A 153 14.16 -4.84 -6.14
N LEU A 154 12.92 -5.27 -6.38
CA LEU A 154 11.74 -4.41 -6.19
C LEU A 154 11.64 -3.93 -4.73
N GLY A 155 11.78 -4.82 -3.74
CA GLY A 155 11.80 -4.45 -2.33
C GLY A 155 12.92 -3.45 -1.96
N ASP A 156 14.12 -3.62 -2.52
CA ASP A 156 15.23 -2.68 -2.32
C ASP A 156 14.96 -1.30 -2.94
N GLU A 157 14.32 -1.27 -4.11
CA GLU A 157 13.92 -0.04 -4.79
C GLU A 157 12.86 0.73 -4.00
N GLU A 158 11.84 0.05 -3.46
CA GLU A 158 10.83 0.67 -2.59
C GLU A 158 11.45 1.19 -1.29
N ALA A 159 12.29 0.38 -0.63
CA ALA A 159 12.98 0.81 0.59
C ALA A 159 13.89 2.03 0.36
N ARG A 160 14.59 2.09 -0.78
CA ARG A 160 15.43 3.24 -1.15
C ARG A 160 14.61 4.49 -1.40
N THR A 161 13.53 4.37 -2.18
CA THR A 161 12.63 5.48 -2.50
C THR A 161 11.99 6.03 -1.23
N LEU A 162 11.43 5.15 -0.41
CA LEU A 162 10.76 5.53 0.83
C LEU A 162 11.74 6.15 1.83
N ARG A 163 13.00 5.68 1.92
CA ARG A 163 14.01 6.31 2.79
C ARG A 163 14.21 7.79 2.48
N GLY A 164 14.25 8.15 1.19
CA GLY A 164 14.36 9.55 0.75
C GLY A 164 13.15 10.38 1.19
N LEU A 165 11.95 9.90 0.87
CA LEU A 165 10.69 10.58 1.21
C LEU A 165 10.50 10.74 2.72
N LEU A 166 10.75 9.66 3.48
CA LEU A 166 10.59 9.63 4.92
C LEU A 166 11.61 10.52 5.62
N GLY A 167 12.86 10.57 5.13
CA GLY A 167 13.88 11.49 5.64
C GLY A 167 13.50 12.96 5.43
N GLU A 168 12.99 13.30 4.24
CA GLU A 168 12.47 14.65 3.96
C GLU A 168 11.29 15.01 4.87
N ALA A 169 10.36 14.07 5.09
CA ALA A 169 9.18 14.29 5.91
C ALA A 169 9.50 14.39 7.42
N LEU A 170 10.40 13.56 7.96
CA LEU A 170 10.72 13.54 9.40
C LEU A 170 11.54 14.75 9.87
N ALA A 171 12.16 15.49 8.96
CA ALA A 171 12.90 16.71 9.30
C ALA A 171 11.98 17.78 9.92
N PRO A 172 10.90 18.24 9.24
CA PRO A 172 9.99 19.23 9.80
C PRO A 172 8.79 18.65 10.57
N ARG A 173 8.43 17.37 10.37
CA ARG A 173 7.17 16.81 10.91
C ARG A 173 7.37 16.02 12.18
N GLU A 174 6.39 16.08 13.07
CA GLU A 174 6.34 15.30 14.30
C GLU A 174 5.79 13.89 14.04
N HIS A 175 4.90 13.77 13.07
CA HIS A 175 4.26 12.51 12.69
C HIS A 175 4.31 12.34 11.17
N VAL A 176 4.77 11.18 10.71
CA VAL A 176 4.68 10.78 9.31
C VAL A 176 3.82 9.52 9.20
N ILE A 177 2.78 9.61 8.36
CA ILE A 177 1.99 8.46 7.92
C ILE A 177 2.67 7.91 6.66
N VAL A 178 2.92 6.61 6.65
CA VAL A 178 3.55 5.88 5.55
C VAL A 178 2.50 4.94 4.95
N ALA A 179 2.24 5.09 3.65
CA ALA A 179 1.42 4.16 2.89
C ALA A 179 2.30 3.17 2.14
N THR A 180 2.00 1.89 2.26
CA THR A 180 2.59 0.79 1.48
C THR A 180 1.58 -0.32 1.38
N HIS A 181 1.50 -1.04 0.27
CA HIS A 181 0.52 -2.12 0.15
C HIS A 181 0.91 -3.34 1.00
N VAL A 182 2.09 -3.91 0.76
CA VAL A 182 2.55 -5.09 1.49
C VAL A 182 3.07 -4.71 2.89
N PRO A 183 2.62 -5.38 3.98
CA PRO A 183 3.07 -5.10 5.34
C PRO A 183 4.59 -5.29 5.50
N PRO A 184 5.31 -4.33 6.10
CA PRO A 184 6.78 -4.37 6.10
C PRO A 184 7.39 -5.20 7.25
N PHE A 185 6.59 -5.78 8.14
CA PHE A 185 7.06 -6.56 9.29
C PHE A 185 6.33 -7.89 9.40
N ARG A 186 7.03 -8.93 9.85
CA ARG A 186 6.46 -10.28 10.11
C ARG A 186 5.26 -10.18 11.05
N GLU A 187 5.36 -9.36 12.09
CA GLU A 187 4.35 -9.18 13.12
C GLU A 187 3.07 -8.50 12.60
N ALA A 188 3.15 -7.80 11.47
CA ALA A 188 2.03 -7.17 10.79
C ALA A 188 1.47 -8.02 9.63
N SER A 189 2.11 -9.14 9.31
CA SER A 189 1.65 -10.08 8.28
C SER A 189 0.81 -11.16 8.94
N THR A 190 -0.50 -10.94 9.08
CA THR A 190 -1.41 -11.90 9.74
C THR A 190 -2.49 -12.41 8.81
N TYR A 191 -3.00 -13.61 9.09
CA TYR A 191 -4.21 -14.17 8.50
C TYR A 191 -4.95 -14.99 9.57
N LEU A 192 -6.25 -14.76 9.72
CA LEU A 192 -7.08 -15.37 10.78
C LEU A 192 -6.50 -15.15 12.19
N GLY A 193 -5.94 -13.97 12.45
CA GLY A 193 -5.36 -13.59 13.74
C GLY A 193 -4.01 -14.23 14.07
N ALA A 194 -3.41 -14.98 13.14
CA ALA A 194 -2.09 -15.58 13.31
C ALA A 194 -1.08 -14.99 12.33
N ILE A 195 0.17 -14.84 12.77
CA ILE A 195 1.28 -14.45 11.88
C ILE A 195 1.43 -15.49 10.76
N SER A 196 1.61 -15.03 9.53
CA SER A 196 1.83 -15.88 8.37
C SER A 196 3.00 -16.85 8.61
N GLY A 197 2.77 -18.13 8.29
CA GLY A 197 3.79 -19.18 8.38
C GLY A 197 4.94 -18.97 7.39
N ASP A 198 6.03 -19.70 7.57
CA ASP A 198 7.23 -19.57 6.73
C ASP A 198 6.97 -19.93 5.25
N ASP A 199 5.90 -20.65 4.94
CA ASP A 199 5.44 -20.93 3.58
C ASP A 199 4.77 -19.71 2.91
N TRP A 200 4.10 -18.85 3.66
CA TRP A 200 3.40 -17.67 3.12
C TRP A 200 4.21 -16.39 3.23
N LEU A 201 4.97 -16.25 4.31
CA LEU A 201 5.72 -15.04 4.64
C LEU A 201 6.60 -14.49 3.51
N PRO A 202 7.25 -15.31 2.65
CA PRO A 202 8.01 -14.80 1.51
C PRO A 202 7.22 -13.84 0.60
N TRP A 203 5.91 -14.04 0.52
CA TRP A 203 4.99 -13.33 -0.36
C TRP A 203 4.02 -12.40 0.38
N MET A 204 4.12 -12.30 1.70
CA MET A 204 3.20 -11.51 2.53
C MET A 204 3.88 -10.31 3.21
N THR A 205 5.20 -10.18 3.11
CA THR A 205 5.93 -9.09 3.75
C THR A 205 7.07 -8.53 2.90
N CYS A 206 7.36 -7.24 3.09
CA CYS A 206 8.52 -6.57 2.53
C CYS A 206 9.55 -6.27 3.61
N HIS A 207 10.49 -7.19 3.81
CA HIS A 207 11.47 -7.06 4.89
C HIS A 207 12.41 -5.87 4.70
N ALA A 208 12.82 -5.58 3.46
CA ALA A 208 13.69 -4.44 3.15
C ALA A 208 13.08 -3.10 3.57
N VAL A 209 11.77 -2.92 3.35
CA VAL A 209 11.05 -1.73 3.82
C VAL A 209 10.95 -1.71 5.34
N GLY A 210 10.71 -2.86 5.97
CA GLY A 210 10.67 -3.00 7.44
C GLY A 210 11.95 -2.57 8.13
N GLU A 211 13.08 -3.09 7.67
CA GLU A 211 14.38 -2.75 8.26
C GLU A 211 14.70 -1.26 8.06
N MET A 212 14.42 -0.71 6.89
CA MET A 212 14.58 0.74 6.65
C MET A 212 13.69 1.57 7.59
N LEU A 213 12.42 1.19 7.79
CA LEU A 213 11.52 1.89 8.71
C LEU A 213 12.02 1.82 10.16
N ARG A 214 12.53 0.65 10.57
CA ARG A 214 13.14 0.44 11.89
C ARG A 214 14.35 1.35 12.08
N GLU A 215 15.24 1.42 11.10
CA GLU A 215 16.40 2.34 11.10
C GLU A 215 15.97 3.81 11.25
N MET A 216 14.99 4.26 10.45
CA MET A 216 14.48 5.63 10.49
C MET A 216 13.81 5.95 11.84
N ALA A 217 13.04 5.02 12.39
CA ALA A 217 12.41 5.18 13.70
C ALA A 217 13.46 5.32 14.83
N LEU A 218 14.52 4.49 14.80
CA LEU A 218 15.62 4.55 15.78
C LEU A 218 16.44 5.84 15.65
N ALA A 219 16.64 6.35 14.42
CA ALA A 219 17.34 7.60 14.17
C ALA A 219 16.53 8.85 14.60
N HIS A 220 15.20 8.71 14.69
CA HIS A 220 14.27 9.79 15.01
C HIS A 220 13.34 9.44 16.19
N PRO A 221 13.88 9.19 17.40
CA PRO A 221 13.11 8.62 18.52
C PRO A 221 11.99 9.54 19.04
N THR A 222 12.05 10.84 18.74
CA THR A 222 11.02 11.83 19.11
C THR A 222 9.94 12.01 18.05
N ARG A 223 10.07 11.38 16.87
CA ARG A 223 9.13 11.45 15.77
C ARG A 223 8.31 10.18 15.70
N ARG A 224 7.02 10.30 15.38
CA ARG A 224 6.11 9.17 15.22
C ARG A 224 6.03 8.74 13.76
N ILE A 225 6.04 7.44 13.52
CA ILE A 225 5.81 6.83 12.21
C ILE A 225 4.63 5.88 12.35
N THR A 226 3.61 6.05 11.51
CA THR A 226 2.47 5.13 11.39
C THR A 226 2.42 4.59 9.99
N VAL A 227 2.58 3.28 9.84
CA VAL A 227 2.47 2.58 8.56
C VAL A 227 1.05 2.07 8.39
N LEU A 228 0.46 2.30 7.23
CA LEU A 228 -0.84 1.81 6.82
C LEU A 228 -0.64 0.88 5.62
N ALA A 229 -1.12 -0.35 5.72
CA ALA A 229 -0.93 -1.41 4.74
C ALA A 229 -2.14 -2.34 4.56
N GLY A 230 -2.06 -3.19 3.54
CA GLY A 230 -3.11 -4.12 3.13
C GLY A 230 -2.60 -5.54 2.96
N HIS A 231 -2.96 -6.16 1.83
CA HIS A 231 -2.43 -7.40 1.25
C HIS A 231 -2.81 -8.69 1.97
N THR A 232 -2.75 -8.72 3.30
CA THR A 232 -3.01 -9.95 4.06
C THR A 232 -4.48 -10.19 4.40
N HIS A 233 -5.35 -9.20 4.10
CA HIS A 233 -6.80 -9.23 4.29
C HIS A 233 -7.24 -9.46 5.75
N ASP A 234 -6.33 -9.25 6.70
CA ASP A 234 -6.58 -9.42 8.13
C ASP A 234 -6.19 -8.14 8.87
N ALA A 235 -7.05 -7.72 9.78
CA ALA A 235 -6.85 -6.49 10.53
C ALA A 235 -5.83 -6.73 11.63
N CYS A 236 -4.69 -6.04 11.54
CA CYS A 236 -3.65 -6.10 12.55
C CYS A 236 -3.21 -4.69 12.94
N ARG A 237 -2.89 -4.51 14.22
CA ARG A 237 -2.23 -3.31 14.73
C ARG A 237 -1.10 -3.74 15.65
N VAL A 238 0.13 -3.38 15.29
CA VAL A 238 1.31 -3.77 16.03
C VAL A 238 2.26 -2.59 16.22
N SER A 239 2.78 -2.44 17.44
CA SER A 239 3.87 -1.51 17.75
C SER A 239 5.20 -2.24 17.59
N ILE A 240 5.98 -1.85 16.58
CA ILE A 240 7.30 -2.42 16.31
C ILE A 240 8.36 -1.77 17.21
N LEU A 241 8.24 -0.46 17.44
CA LEU A 241 9.02 0.35 18.37
C LEU A 241 8.09 1.35 19.07
N PRO A 242 8.51 2.03 20.16
CA PRO A 242 7.68 3.02 20.84
C PRO A 242 7.14 4.15 19.94
N ASN A 243 7.82 4.43 18.84
CA ASN A 243 7.48 5.47 17.87
C ASN A 243 7.19 4.94 16.45
N LEU A 244 7.08 3.62 16.27
CA LEU A 244 6.78 2.97 14.98
C LEU A 244 5.63 1.97 15.15
N GLU A 245 4.50 2.31 14.57
CA GLU A 245 3.29 1.48 14.55
C GLU A 245 2.95 1.07 13.12
N VAL A 246 2.45 -0.15 12.95
CA VAL A 246 1.93 -0.66 11.68
C VAL A 246 0.47 -1.06 11.86
N ARG A 247 -0.37 -0.71 10.89
CA ARG A 247 -1.76 -1.12 10.79
C ARG A 247 -2.00 -1.78 9.44
N THR A 248 -2.65 -2.93 9.44
CA THR A 248 -3.16 -3.59 8.25
C THR A 248 -4.69 -3.58 8.26
N GLY A 249 -5.30 -3.36 7.11
CA GLY A 249 -6.75 -3.44 6.97
C GLY A 249 -7.24 -4.87 6.71
N ALA A 250 -8.49 -5.13 7.09
CA ALA A 250 -9.18 -6.37 6.74
C ALA A 250 -10.10 -6.14 5.54
N VAL A 251 -10.26 -7.17 4.69
CA VAL A 251 -11.24 -7.10 3.60
C VAL A 251 -11.89 -8.44 3.32
N GLU A 252 -13.13 -8.35 2.85
CA GLU A 252 -13.85 -9.44 2.20
C GLU A 252 -14.11 -9.03 0.75
N TYR A 253 -13.77 -9.91 -0.19
CA TYR A 253 -13.96 -9.64 -1.62
C TYR A 253 -15.42 -9.29 -1.94
N GLY A 254 -15.63 -8.24 -2.73
CA GLY A 254 -16.96 -7.73 -3.07
C GLY A 254 -17.62 -6.89 -1.98
N ALA A 255 -16.96 -6.68 -0.83
CA ALA A 255 -17.49 -5.89 0.27
C ALA A 255 -16.46 -4.86 0.80
N PRO A 256 -16.03 -3.88 0.00
CA PRO A 256 -15.04 -2.90 0.45
C PRO A 256 -15.59 -2.00 1.57
N THR A 257 -14.71 -1.67 2.51
CA THR A 257 -15.03 -0.91 3.72
C THR A 257 -14.07 0.25 3.92
N VAL A 258 -14.49 1.21 4.74
CA VAL A 258 -13.59 2.25 5.29
C VAL A 258 -12.91 1.63 6.50
N GLN A 259 -11.59 1.53 6.47
CA GLN A 259 -10.81 0.88 7.53
C GLN A 259 -10.75 1.74 8.80
N ASP A 260 -10.49 3.04 8.61
CA ASP A 260 -10.44 4.03 9.69
C ASP A 260 -10.66 5.44 9.13
N VAL A 261 -11.00 6.39 10.00
CA VAL A 261 -10.99 7.83 9.70
C VAL A 261 -10.03 8.51 10.66
N LEU A 262 -8.79 8.66 10.21
CA LEU A 262 -7.69 9.21 10.99
C LEU A 262 -7.87 10.72 11.16
N VAL A 263 -7.69 11.22 12.38
CA VAL A 263 -7.65 12.65 12.67
C VAL A 263 -6.19 13.08 12.75
N VAL A 264 -5.77 13.96 11.83
CA VAL A 264 -4.37 14.39 11.59
C VAL A 264 -4.18 15.89 11.57
#